data_AF-N9N2Q3-F1
#
_entry.id   AF-N9N2Q3-F1
#
_cell.length_a   1.000
_cell.length_b   1.000
_cell.length_c   1.000
_cell.angle_alpha   90.00
_cell.angle_beta   90.00
_cell.angle_gamma   90.00
#
_symmetry.space_group_name_H-M   'P 1'
#
loop_
_entity.id
_entity.type
_entity.pdbx_description
1 polymer ?
#
loop_
_entity_poly.entity_id
_entity_poly.type
_entity_poly.pdbx_seq_one_letter_code
_entity_poly.pdbx_strand_id
1 'polypeptide(L)'
;MMNKTELINFFTSHCPDIEGVDEEEIDNFLVQFNLKLRPEHRNYLIKYGNSTKLVKGWFADCTFNNFKEHIFDLEEYIGDEIPKEGGVYFGHDFSDESLSIESASGNIYIYYNGDPDLLMYDNVDSFIFHCLFMNIFSDKKIERNVNIKIKNMEDFISENKDYKIEGLGGYYYSYYLNANMLIVVDHKEGYYSIYRGGILDLLI
;
A
#
# COMPACT_ATOMS: atom_id res chain seq x y z
N MET A 1 -22.23 4.93 -0.26
CA MET A 1 -20.83 5.31 -0.57
C MET A 1 -20.03 4.04 -0.58
N MET A 2 -19.21 3.83 -1.60
CA MET A 2 -18.39 2.62 -1.71
C MET A 2 -17.37 2.59 -0.57
N ASN A 3 -17.29 1.49 0.16
CA ASN A 3 -16.30 1.34 1.22
C ASN A 3 -14.92 0.92 0.64
N LYS A 4 -13.87 0.94 1.46
CA LYS A 4 -12.50 0.61 1.01
C LYS A 4 -12.38 -0.75 0.34
N THR A 5 -13.08 -1.77 0.86
CA THR A 5 -13.00 -3.14 0.37
C THR A 5 -13.65 -3.27 -1.00
N GLU A 6 -14.82 -2.66 -1.18
CA GLU A 6 -15.50 -2.59 -2.47
C GLU A 6 -14.65 -1.86 -3.51
N LEU A 7 -14.02 -0.74 -3.13
CA LEU A 7 -13.19 0.06 -4.03
C LEU A 7 -11.91 -0.67 -4.43
N ILE A 8 -11.20 -1.29 -3.49
CA ILE A 8 -10.03 -2.13 -3.80
C ILE A 8 -10.44 -3.26 -4.73
N ASN A 9 -11.50 -4.00 -4.42
CA ASN A 9 -11.95 -5.11 -5.26
C ASN A 9 -12.32 -4.65 -6.67
N PHE A 10 -12.98 -3.50 -6.79
CA PHE A 10 -13.30 -2.89 -8.09
C PHE A 10 -12.03 -2.57 -8.89
N PHE A 11 -11.04 -1.92 -8.27
CA PHE A 11 -9.78 -1.63 -8.95
C PHE A 11 -8.98 -2.89 -9.28
N THR A 12 -8.94 -3.86 -8.37
CA THR A 12 -8.32 -5.18 -8.61
C THR A 12 -8.95 -5.89 -9.80
N SER A 13 -10.28 -5.88 -9.96
CA SER A 13 -10.96 -6.56 -11.08
C SER A 13 -10.65 -5.97 -12.45
N HIS A 14 -10.07 -4.78 -12.49
CA HIS A 14 -9.68 -4.09 -13.72
C HIS A 14 -8.16 -4.01 -13.90
N CYS A 15 -7.39 -4.60 -13.00
CA CYS A 15 -5.96 -4.77 -13.18
C CYS A 15 -5.73 -6.11 -13.91
N PRO A 16 -5.22 -6.12 -15.15
CA PRO A 16 -4.71 -7.35 -15.72
C PRO A 16 -3.49 -7.78 -14.89
N ASP A 17 -3.29 -9.08 -14.70
CA ASP A 17 -2.09 -9.65 -14.05
C ASP A 17 -2.08 -9.61 -12.51
N ILE A 18 -3.25 -9.81 -11.89
CA ILE A 18 -3.33 -10.20 -10.48
C ILE A 18 -3.00 -11.69 -10.35
N GLU A 19 -1.87 -11.97 -9.74
CA GLU A 19 -1.34 -13.29 -9.50
C GLU A 19 -0.90 -13.43 -8.03
N GLY A 20 -1.40 -14.50 -7.41
CA GLY A 20 -1.14 -14.87 -6.04
C GLY A 20 -0.07 -15.94 -5.91
N VAL A 21 0.28 -16.25 -4.67
CA VAL A 21 1.10 -17.42 -4.33
C VAL A 21 0.17 -18.52 -3.80
N ASP A 22 0.52 -19.77 -4.07
CA ASP A 22 -0.20 -20.91 -3.52
C ASP A 22 -0.17 -20.88 -1.98
N GLU A 23 -1.31 -21.18 -1.36
CA GLU A 23 -1.48 -21.11 0.09
C GLU A 23 -0.60 -22.14 0.82
N GLU A 24 -0.43 -23.34 0.26
CA GLU A 24 0.42 -24.38 0.81
C GLU A 24 1.90 -24.01 0.71
N GLU A 25 2.33 -23.36 -0.38
CA GLU A 25 3.68 -22.81 -0.51
C GLU A 25 3.98 -21.79 0.59
N ILE A 26 3.06 -20.85 0.84
CA ILE A 26 3.22 -19.84 1.91
C ILE A 26 3.29 -20.54 3.27
N ASP A 27 2.34 -21.41 3.59
CA ASP A 27 2.29 -22.04 4.91
C ASP A 27 3.52 -22.89 5.21
N ASN A 28 3.98 -23.66 4.22
CA ASN A 28 5.22 -24.44 4.34
C ASN A 28 6.43 -23.53 4.58
N PHE A 29 6.52 -22.41 3.87
CA PHE A 29 7.59 -21.43 4.06
C PHE A 29 7.55 -20.81 5.47
N LEU A 30 6.38 -20.38 5.94
CA LEU A 30 6.23 -19.79 7.27
C LEU A 30 6.59 -20.79 8.39
N VAL A 31 6.19 -22.06 8.25
CA VAL A 31 6.57 -23.13 9.20
C VAL A 31 8.07 -23.38 9.17
N GLN A 32 8.68 -23.47 7.98
CA GLN A 32 10.12 -23.70 7.82
C GLN A 32 10.96 -22.64 8.55
N PHE A 33 10.57 -21.38 8.47
CA PHE A 33 11.30 -20.24 9.06
C PHE A 33 10.74 -19.79 10.42
N ASN A 34 9.74 -20.50 10.97
CA ASN A 34 9.05 -20.15 12.21
C ASN A 34 8.55 -18.69 12.23
N LEU A 35 8.07 -18.20 11.08
CA LEU A 35 7.56 -16.86 10.91
C LEU A 35 6.09 -16.78 11.30
N LYS A 36 5.71 -15.71 11.99
CA LYS A 36 4.32 -15.41 12.34
C LYS A 36 3.88 -14.14 11.64
N LEU A 37 3.12 -14.30 10.57
CA LEU A 37 2.53 -13.17 9.86
C LEU A 37 1.20 -12.76 10.49
N ARG A 38 0.88 -11.48 10.36
CA ARG A 38 -0.49 -11.00 10.54
C ARG A 38 -1.39 -11.57 9.42
N PRO A 39 -2.68 -11.84 9.67
CA PRO A 39 -3.58 -12.44 8.68
C PRO A 39 -3.64 -11.65 7.35
N GLU A 40 -3.66 -10.33 7.42
CA GLU A 40 -3.69 -9.45 6.24
C GLU A 40 -2.41 -9.54 5.40
N HIS A 41 -1.25 -9.73 6.04
CA HIS A 41 0.02 -9.93 5.33
C HIS A 41 0.02 -11.27 4.60
N ARG A 42 -0.41 -12.35 5.28
CA ARG A 42 -0.56 -13.66 4.63
C ARG A 42 -1.55 -13.61 3.45
N ASN A 43 -2.71 -12.99 3.64
CA ASN A 43 -3.73 -12.85 2.60
C ASN A 43 -3.23 -12.02 1.41
N TYR A 44 -2.38 -11.01 1.66
CA TYR A 44 -1.70 -10.26 0.62
C TYR A 44 -0.82 -11.17 -0.25
N LEU A 45 0.03 -12.01 0.35
CA LEU A 45 0.88 -12.92 -0.41
C LEU A 45 0.04 -13.90 -1.24
N ILE A 46 -1.02 -14.46 -0.66
CA ILE A 46 -1.94 -15.38 -1.35
C ILE A 46 -2.60 -14.71 -2.55
N LYS A 47 -2.96 -13.43 -2.47
CA LYS A 47 -3.73 -12.76 -3.53
C LYS A 47 -2.87 -12.02 -4.54
N TYR A 48 -1.73 -11.47 -4.11
CA TYR A 48 -0.94 -10.52 -4.88
C TYR A 48 0.57 -10.81 -4.92
N GLY A 49 1.07 -11.78 -4.15
CA GLY A 49 2.52 -11.97 -3.96
C GLY A 49 3.32 -12.24 -5.23
N ASN A 50 2.68 -12.71 -6.31
CA ASN A 50 3.31 -12.93 -7.62
C ASN A 50 2.91 -11.88 -8.67
N SER A 51 2.12 -10.87 -8.29
CA SER A 51 1.62 -9.79 -9.16
C SER A 51 2.72 -8.79 -9.50
N THR A 52 3.78 -9.23 -10.17
CA THR A 52 5.03 -8.47 -10.35
C THR A 52 4.77 -7.07 -10.92
N LYS A 53 3.87 -6.89 -11.89
CA LYS A 53 3.57 -5.56 -12.45
C LYS A 53 2.85 -4.60 -11.50
N LEU A 54 2.23 -5.14 -10.45
CA LEU A 54 1.48 -4.37 -9.45
C LEU A 54 2.34 -4.07 -8.22
N VAL A 55 3.03 -5.09 -7.70
CA VAL A 55 3.76 -5.03 -6.41
C VAL A 55 5.28 -4.97 -6.55
N LYS A 56 5.80 -4.99 -7.79
CA LYS A 56 7.18 -4.69 -8.13
C LYS A 56 7.22 -3.59 -9.19
N GLY A 57 7.75 -2.43 -8.82
CA GLY A 57 7.78 -1.27 -9.68
C GLY A 57 8.75 -0.21 -9.22
N TRP A 58 8.58 1.00 -9.73
CA TRP A 58 9.47 2.13 -9.43
C TRP A 58 9.39 2.60 -7.97
N PHE A 59 8.44 2.10 -7.18
CA PHE A 59 8.17 2.57 -5.82
C PHE A 59 8.43 1.50 -4.74
N ALA A 60 8.50 0.21 -5.11
CA ALA A 60 8.73 -0.90 -4.18
C ALA A 60 8.94 -2.24 -4.92
N ASP A 61 9.56 -3.21 -4.24
CA ASP A 61 9.45 -4.65 -4.52
C ASP A 61 8.92 -5.38 -3.28
N CYS A 62 7.63 -5.70 -3.28
CA CYS A 62 6.96 -6.45 -2.21
C CYS A 62 6.51 -7.84 -2.71
N THR A 63 7.19 -8.40 -3.71
CA THR A 63 6.87 -9.74 -4.23
C THR A 63 7.21 -10.81 -3.20
N PHE A 64 6.55 -11.97 -3.30
CA PHE A 64 6.89 -13.12 -2.48
C PHE A 64 8.31 -13.64 -2.75
N ASN A 65 8.81 -13.49 -3.98
CA ASN A 65 10.21 -13.85 -4.27
C ASN A 65 11.18 -12.99 -3.46
N ASN A 66 11.00 -11.67 -3.46
CA ASN A 66 11.82 -10.76 -2.65
C ASN A 66 11.67 -11.02 -1.14
N PHE A 67 10.44 -11.29 -0.68
CA PHE A 67 10.18 -11.72 0.71
C PHE A 67 10.96 -12.99 1.07
N LYS A 68 10.99 -14.01 0.20
CA LYS A 68 11.76 -15.23 0.43
C LYS A 68 13.25 -14.95 0.47
N GLU A 69 13.78 -14.27 -0.55
CA GLU A 69 15.21 -13.94 -0.67
C GLU A 69 15.71 -13.23 0.59
N HIS A 70 15.02 -12.20 1.04
CA HIS A 70 15.38 -11.49 2.27
C HIS A 70 15.40 -12.40 3.51
N ILE A 71 14.43 -13.30 3.65
CA ILE A 71 14.37 -14.23 4.79
C ILE A 71 15.48 -15.30 4.73
N PHE A 72 15.89 -15.74 3.54
CA PHE A 72 17.03 -16.66 3.39
C PHE A 72 18.35 -15.99 3.76
N ASP A 73 18.50 -14.72 3.42
CA ASP A 73 19.75 -13.96 3.55
C ASP A 73 19.82 -13.13 4.85
N LEU A 74 18.97 -13.44 5.85
CA LEU A 74 18.91 -12.72 7.14
C LEU A 74 20.26 -12.60 7.88
N GLU A 75 21.23 -13.49 7.62
CA GLU A 75 22.58 -13.38 8.20
C GLU A 75 23.41 -12.23 7.61
N GLU A 76 23.05 -11.71 6.42
CA GLU A 76 23.75 -10.61 5.74
C GLU A 76 23.16 -9.22 6.08
N TYR A 77 21.88 -9.17 6.47
CA TYR A 77 21.14 -7.94 6.80
C TYR A 77 21.17 -7.55 8.31
N ILE A 78 22.15 -8.04 9.07
CA ILE A 78 22.21 -7.84 10.53
C ILE A 78 22.59 -6.40 10.88
N GLY A 79 21.65 -5.67 11.50
CA GLY A 79 21.97 -4.56 12.41
C GLY A 79 20.83 -3.60 12.65
N ASP A 80 20.38 -2.94 11.58
CA ASP A 80 19.65 -1.67 11.70
C ASP A 80 18.28 -1.64 10.98
N GLU A 81 17.99 -2.59 10.09
CA GLU A 81 16.77 -2.61 9.27
C GLU A 81 15.67 -3.55 9.79
N ILE A 82 15.99 -4.35 10.81
CA ILE A 82 15.04 -5.31 11.40
C ILE A 82 14.39 -4.68 12.65
N PRO A 83 13.05 -4.65 12.73
CA PRO A 83 12.35 -4.10 13.89
C PRO A 83 12.75 -4.78 15.20
N LYS A 84 13.22 -4.01 16.19
CA LYS A 84 13.58 -4.55 17.52
C LYS A 84 12.40 -5.14 18.28
N GLU A 85 11.18 -4.63 18.03
CA GLU A 85 9.97 -4.98 18.78
C GLU A 85 8.95 -5.83 17.99
N GLY A 86 9.43 -6.63 17.03
CA GLY A 86 8.63 -7.72 16.45
C GLY A 86 7.79 -7.34 15.24
N GLY A 87 8.24 -6.40 14.40
CA GLY A 87 7.72 -6.28 13.04
C GLY A 87 8.25 -7.40 12.13
N VAL A 88 7.56 -7.63 11.01
CA VAL A 88 7.97 -8.63 10.00
C VAL A 88 8.21 -7.92 8.68
N TYR A 89 9.30 -8.29 8.03
CA TYR A 89 9.65 -7.82 6.69
C TYR A 89 8.47 -7.95 5.71
N PHE A 90 8.30 -6.97 4.83
CA PHE A 90 7.21 -6.91 3.84
C PHE A 90 7.72 -6.76 2.40
N GLY A 91 8.83 -6.05 2.23
CA GLY A 91 9.45 -5.78 0.93
C GLY A 91 10.49 -4.68 1.04
N HIS A 92 10.96 -4.17 -0.10
CA HIS A 92 11.80 -2.97 -0.15
C HIS A 92 11.04 -1.84 -0.84
N ASP A 93 11.37 -0.60 -0.49
CA ASP A 93 10.92 0.58 -1.21
C ASP A 93 11.82 0.89 -2.44
N PHE A 94 11.65 2.05 -3.07
CA PHE A 94 12.45 2.44 -4.24
C PHE A 94 13.89 2.83 -3.94
N SER A 95 14.21 3.13 -2.68
CA SER A 95 15.55 3.41 -2.18
C SER A 95 16.26 2.15 -1.71
N ASP A 96 15.64 0.98 -1.87
CA ASP A 96 16.10 -0.30 -1.35
C ASP A 96 16.04 -0.37 0.19
N GLU A 97 15.22 0.48 0.82
CA GLU A 97 15.02 0.46 2.27
C GLU A 97 13.96 -0.59 2.64
N SER A 98 14.25 -1.37 3.69
CA SER A 98 13.36 -2.42 4.18
C SER A 98 12.03 -1.86 4.70
N LEU A 99 10.94 -2.29 4.06
CA LEU A 99 9.58 -2.10 4.53
C LEU A 99 9.21 -3.25 5.47
N SER A 100 8.73 -2.92 6.67
CA SER A 100 8.29 -3.92 7.66
C SER A 100 6.92 -3.58 8.22
N ILE A 101 6.09 -4.59 8.40
CA ILE A 101 4.80 -4.49 9.08
C ILE A 101 5.01 -4.60 10.58
N GLU A 102 4.62 -3.58 11.34
CA GLU A 102 4.62 -3.62 12.79
C GLU A 102 3.53 -4.60 13.29
N SER A 103 3.92 -5.58 14.13
CA SER A 103 2.98 -6.61 14.58
C SER A 103 1.82 -6.08 15.43
N ALA A 104 1.96 -4.95 16.11
CA ALA A 104 0.92 -4.39 16.97
C ALA A 104 -0.14 -3.64 16.16
N SER A 105 0.25 -2.59 15.43
CA SER A 105 -0.68 -1.76 14.66
C SER A 105 -1.06 -2.35 13.30
N GLY A 106 -0.15 -3.08 12.65
CA GLY A 106 -0.27 -3.46 11.23
C GLY A 106 0.19 -2.36 10.27
N ASN A 107 0.69 -1.23 10.78
CA ASN A 107 1.31 -0.18 9.97
C ASN A 107 2.59 -0.69 9.29
N ILE A 108 2.90 -0.14 8.13
CA ILE A 108 4.12 -0.45 7.37
C ILE A 108 5.08 0.73 7.50
N TYR A 109 6.26 0.45 8.03
CA TYR A 109 7.32 1.44 8.26
C TYR A 109 8.59 1.09 7.50
N ILE A 110 9.38 2.14 7.26
CA ILE A 110 10.84 2.03 7.11
C ILE A 110 11.44 2.13 8.52
N TYR A 111 12.41 1.26 8.80
CA TYR A 111 13.13 1.22 10.06
C TYR A 111 14.54 1.77 9.92
N TYR A 112 14.99 2.50 10.93
CA TYR A 112 16.36 2.97 11.04
C TYR A 112 16.91 2.61 12.42
N ASN A 113 18.03 1.88 12.45
CA ASN A 113 18.62 1.34 13.68
C ASN A 113 17.63 0.53 14.55
N GLY A 114 16.70 -0.18 13.91
CA GLY A 114 15.69 -1.04 14.53
C GLY A 114 14.50 -0.32 15.15
N ASP A 115 14.42 1.01 15.02
CA ASP A 115 13.29 1.84 15.45
C ASP A 115 12.49 2.31 14.22
N PRO A 116 11.14 2.48 14.32
CA PRO A 116 10.35 3.02 13.22
C PRO A 116 10.78 4.45 12.92
N ASP A 117 11.23 4.71 11.69
CA ASP A 117 11.63 6.06 11.26
C ASP A 117 10.50 6.73 10.49
N LEU A 118 9.96 6.03 9.48
CA LEU A 118 8.97 6.61 8.58
C LEU A 118 7.78 5.69 8.33
N LEU A 119 6.57 6.20 8.60
CA LEU A 119 5.31 5.54 8.26
C LEU A 119 5.09 5.63 6.75
N MET A 120 5.07 4.49 6.07
CA MET A 120 4.82 4.43 4.62
C MET A 120 3.36 4.18 4.32
N TYR A 121 2.74 3.22 5.02
CA TYR A 121 1.35 2.85 4.82
C TYR A 121 0.67 2.53 6.15
N ASP A 122 -0.58 2.95 6.31
CA ASP A 122 -1.35 2.66 7.54
C ASP A 122 -1.66 1.17 7.70
N ASN A 123 -1.60 0.39 6.62
CA ASN A 123 -1.83 -1.06 6.61
C ASN A 123 -1.60 -1.64 5.19
N VAL A 124 -1.75 -2.96 5.07
CA VAL A 124 -1.66 -3.69 3.79
C VAL A 124 -2.71 -3.24 2.75
N ASP A 125 -3.94 -2.90 3.15
CA ASP A 125 -4.94 -2.40 2.20
C ASP A 125 -4.51 -1.06 1.61
N SER A 126 -3.92 -0.18 2.43
CA SER A 126 -3.36 1.08 1.97
C SER A 126 -2.23 0.89 0.97
N PHE A 127 -1.33 -0.08 1.21
CA PHE A 127 -0.28 -0.44 0.26
C PHE A 127 -0.87 -0.93 -1.06
N ILE A 128 -1.79 -1.89 -1.02
CA ILE A 128 -2.45 -2.42 -2.22
C ILE A 128 -3.19 -1.32 -2.98
N PHE A 129 -3.89 -0.45 -2.28
CA PHE A 129 -4.59 0.67 -2.88
C PHE A 129 -3.61 1.62 -3.58
N HIS A 130 -2.46 1.91 -2.96
CA HIS A 130 -1.42 2.70 -3.58
C HIS A 130 -0.85 2.04 -4.85
N CYS A 131 -0.56 0.74 -4.82
CA CYS A 131 -0.12 -0.01 -6.00
C CYS A 131 -1.15 0.07 -7.15
N LEU A 132 -2.42 -0.18 -6.84
CA LEU A 132 -3.52 -0.11 -7.81
C LEU A 132 -3.67 1.31 -8.35
N PHE A 133 -3.56 2.32 -7.48
CA PHE A 133 -3.60 3.71 -7.87
C PHE A 133 -2.48 4.05 -8.86
N MET A 134 -1.23 3.69 -8.55
CA MET A 134 -0.10 3.95 -9.43
C MET A 134 -0.23 3.22 -10.77
N ASN A 135 -0.75 1.99 -10.77
CA ASN A 135 -0.95 1.20 -11.98
C ASN A 135 -2.07 1.78 -12.88
N ILE A 136 -3.27 1.96 -12.31
CA ILE A 136 -4.48 2.37 -13.04
C ILE A 136 -4.39 3.83 -13.47
N PHE A 137 -3.98 4.72 -12.57
CA PHE A 137 -4.00 6.15 -12.80
C PHE A 137 -2.74 6.63 -13.53
N SER A 138 -1.95 5.70 -14.09
CA SER A 138 -0.98 5.97 -15.14
C SER A 138 -1.62 6.04 -16.54
N ASP A 139 -2.85 5.53 -16.73
CA ASP A 139 -3.59 5.55 -18.00
C ASP A 139 -3.91 7.00 -18.46
N LYS A 140 -3.80 7.24 -19.77
CA LYS A 140 -4.12 8.50 -20.44
C LYS A 140 -5.63 8.81 -20.47
N LYS A 141 -6.49 7.82 -20.24
CA LYS A 141 -7.95 7.99 -20.16
C LYS A 141 -8.42 8.62 -18.85
N ILE A 142 -7.54 8.65 -17.83
CA ILE A 142 -7.81 9.33 -16.57
C ILE A 142 -7.46 10.80 -16.73
N GLU A 143 -8.44 11.67 -16.50
CA GLU A 143 -8.22 13.11 -16.37
C GLU A 143 -7.65 13.42 -14.97
N ARG A 144 -6.63 14.29 -14.93
CA ARG A 144 -5.90 14.62 -13.71
C ARG A 144 -5.77 16.13 -13.55
N ASN A 145 -6.25 16.65 -12.44
CA ASN A 145 -5.94 18.01 -11.98
C ASN A 145 -5.10 17.89 -10.71
N VAL A 146 -3.81 18.07 -10.85
CA VAL A 146 -2.82 17.79 -9.80
C VAL A 146 -2.33 19.06 -9.10
N ASN A 147 -1.86 18.91 -7.87
CA ASN A 147 -1.18 19.96 -7.08
C ASN A 147 -2.04 21.23 -6.87
N ILE A 148 -3.33 21.04 -6.59
CA ILE A 148 -4.23 22.13 -6.24
C ILE A 148 -3.98 22.52 -4.78
N LYS A 149 -3.60 23.78 -4.56
CA LYS A 149 -3.24 24.25 -3.22
C LYS A 149 -4.46 24.34 -2.30
N ILE A 150 -4.34 23.77 -1.11
CA ILE A 150 -5.32 23.89 -0.04
C ILE A 150 -5.04 25.19 0.71
N LYS A 151 -6.05 26.07 0.82
CA LYS A 151 -5.91 27.34 1.54
C LYS A 151 -5.95 27.15 3.06
N ASN A 152 -6.87 26.31 3.51
CA ASN A 152 -7.04 25.93 4.90
C ASN A 152 -7.34 24.42 4.94
N MET A 153 -6.46 23.67 5.61
CA MET A 153 -6.57 22.22 5.71
C MET A 153 -7.74 21.79 6.60
N GLU A 154 -8.00 22.51 7.68
CA GLU A 154 -9.09 22.18 8.61
C GLU A 154 -10.44 22.32 7.93
N ASP A 155 -10.64 23.42 7.17
CA ASP A 155 -11.86 23.65 6.40
C ASP A 155 -12.02 22.56 5.33
N PHE A 156 -10.95 22.23 4.60
CA PHE A 156 -10.99 21.18 3.57
C PHE A 156 -11.41 19.83 4.17
N ILE A 157 -10.80 19.42 5.27
CA ILE A 157 -11.13 18.16 5.95
C ILE A 157 -12.58 18.19 6.43
N SER A 158 -13.03 19.28 7.04
CA SER A 158 -14.40 19.42 7.54
C SER A 158 -15.45 19.34 6.44
N GLU A 159 -15.22 20.02 5.32
CA GLU A 159 -16.11 20.05 4.15
C GLU A 159 -16.16 18.71 3.40
N ASN A 160 -15.07 17.93 3.44
CA ASN A 160 -14.94 16.68 2.68
C ASN A 160 -14.99 15.42 3.53
N LYS A 161 -15.22 15.52 4.85
CA LYS A 161 -15.17 14.40 5.79
C LYS A 161 -16.03 13.20 5.36
N ASP A 162 -17.20 13.48 4.79
CA ASP A 162 -18.16 12.44 4.44
C ASP A 162 -17.70 11.65 3.21
N TYR A 163 -16.76 12.17 2.41
CA TYR A 163 -16.19 11.51 1.24
C TYR A 163 -14.91 10.74 1.55
N LYS A 164 -14.38 10.82 2.79
CA LYS A 164 -13.12 10.18 3.15
C LYS A 164 -13.26 8.66 3.07
N ILE A 165 -12.31 8.00 2.41
CA ILE A 165 -12.27 6.54 2.37
C ILE A 165 -11.57 6.05 3.64
N GLU A 166 -12.35 5.72 4.66
CA GLU A 166 -11.81 5.28 5.95
C GLU A 166 -10.99 3.99 5.83
N GLY A 167 -9.88 3.94 6.57
CA GLY A 167 -8.97 2.80 6.61
C GLY A 167 -8.00 2.70 5.43
N LEU A 168 -7.90 3.72 4.58
CA LEU A 168 -6.85 3.89 3.57
C LEU A 168 -6.08 5.18 3.83
N GLY A 169 -4.75 5.09 3.79
CA GLY A 169 -3.85 6.19 4.10
C GLY A 169 -2.40 5.71 4.24
N GLY A 170 -1.48 6.65 4.34
CA GLY A 170 -0.07 6.32 4.46
C GLY A 170 0.81 7.50 4.14
N TYR A 171 2.01 7.55 4.74
CA TYR A 171 2.92 8.68 4.64
C TYR A 171 2.21 9.98 5.07
N TYR A 172 1.92 10.87 4.12
CA TYR A 172 1.13 12.09 4.36
C TYR A 172 -0.12 12.14 3.49
N TYR A 173 -0.61 11.01 3.01
CA TYR A 173 -1.73 10.96 2.08
C TYR A 173 -3.03 10.50 2.70
N SER A 174 -4.12 11.11 2.24
CA SER A 174 -5.49 10.63 2.48
C SER A 174 -6.28 10.60 1.19
N TYR A 175 -7.23 9.67 1.12
CA TYR A 175 -8.02 9.40 -0.06
C TYR A 175 -9.49 9.71 0.19
N TYR A 176 -10.13 10.38 -0.75
CA TYR A 176 -11.55 10.71 -0.71
C TYR A 176 -12.20 10.30 -2.03
N LEU A 177 -13.44 9.80 -1.96
CA LEU A 177 -14.24 9.43 -3.13
C LEU A 177 -15.57 10.17 -3.10
N ASN A 178 -15.75 11.07 -4.05
CA ASN A 178 -17.01 11.77 -4.27
C ASN A 178 -17.58 11.37 -5.63
N ALA A 179 -18.61 10.53 -5.63
CA ALA A 179 -19.13 9.87 -6.83
C ALA A 179 -18.00 9.15 -7.61
N ASN A 180 -17.75 9.54 -8.85
CA ASN A 180 -16.67 9.02 -9.70
C ASN A 180 -15.39 9.87 -9.65
N MET A 181 -15.19 10.70 -8.62
CA MET A 181 -13.99 11.51 -8.44
C MET A 181 -13.18 11.01 -7.27
N LEU A 182 -11.96 10.54 -7.54
CA LEU A 182 -10.98 10.21 -6.54
C LEU A 182 -10.13 11.45 -6.24
N ILE A 183 -10.03 11.81 -4.97
CA ILE A 183 -9.23 12.94 -4.50
C ILE A 183 -8.12 12.40 -3.61
N VAL A 184 -6.88 12.79 -3.91
CA VAL A 184 -5.69 12.45 -3.12
C VAL A 184 -5.19 13.73 -2.47
N VAL A 185 -5.14 13.76 -1.15
CA VAL A 185 -4.67 14.90 -0.36
C VAL A 185 -3.27 14.61 0.15
N ASP A 186 -2.34 15.53 -0.06
CA ASP A 186 -1.01 15.58 0.56
C ASP A 186 -1.04 16.55 1.74
N HIS A 187 -1.01 16.00 2.95
CA HIS A 187 -1.02 16.76 4.19
C HIS A 187 0.29 17.48 4.49
N LYS A 188 1.42 16.98 3.98
CA LYS A 188 2.73 17.57 4.20
C LYS A 188 2.88 18.87 3.42
N GLU A 189 2.54 18.81 2.14
CA GLU A 189 2.73 19.93 1.23
C GLU A 189 1.48 20.83 1.15
N GLY A 190 0.33 20.35 1.62
CA GLY A 190 -0.92 21.10 1.64
C GLY A 190 -1.55 21.24 0.26
N TYR A 191 -1.52 20.17 -0.52
CA TYR A 191 -2.11 20.10 -1.86
C TYR A 191 -3.10 18.93 -1.97
N TYR A 192 -3.94 18.98 -2.98
CA TYR A 192 -4.71 17.82 -3.40
C TYR A 192 -4.71 17.67 -4.92
N SER A 193 -4.97 16.46 -5.37
CA SER A 193 -5.13 16.10 -6.77
C SER A 193 -6.49 15.45 -6.98
N ILE A 194 -7.14 15.75 -8.09
CA ILE A 194 -8.41 15.17 -8.50
C ILE A 194 -8.20 14.28 -9.72
N TYR A 195 -8.76 13.08 -9.65
CA TYR A 195 -8.77 12.09 -10.72
C TYR A 195 -10.21 11.77 -11.09
N ARG A 196 -10.52 11.76 -12.39
CA ARG A 196 -11.86 11.44 -12.93
C ARG A 196 -11.76 10.79 -14.31
N GLY A 197 -12.86 10.21 -14.77
CA GLY A 197 -12.93 9.58 -16.09
C GLY A 197 -12.38 8.15 -16.13
N GLY A 198 -12.47 7.52 -17.30
CA GLY A 198 -11.92 6.19 -17.54
C GLY A 198 -12.63 5.14 -16.68
N ILE A 199 -11.85 4.35 -15.92
CA ILE A 199 -12.41 3.33 -15.03
C ILE A 199 -13.32 3.92 -13.94
N LEU A 200 -13.05 5.16 -13.50
CA LEU A 200 -13.86 5.79 -12.46
C LEU A 200 -15.31 6.03 -12.92
N ASP A 201 -15.55 6.19 -14.22
CA ASP A 201 -16.91 6.36 -14.77
C ASP A 201 -17.77 5.09 -14.63
N LEU A 202 -17.15 3.95 -14.30
CA LEU A 202 -17.85 2.68 -14.05
C LEU A 202 -18.26 2.52 -12.57
N LEU A 203 -17.94 3.49 -11.70
CA LEU A 203 -18.36 3.51 -10.29
C LEU A 203 -19.80 4.02 -10.07
N ILE A 204 -20.50 4.38 -11.16
CA ILE A 204 -21.83 5.00 -11.16
C ILE A 204 -22.93 3.96 -10.92
#